data_AF-A0A482ITT9-F1
#
_entry.id   AF-A0A482ITT9-F1
#
_cell.length_a   1.000
_cell.length_b   1.000
_cell.length_c   1.000
_cell.angle_alpha   90.00
_cell.angle_beta   90.00
_cell.angle_gamma   90.00
#
_symmetry.space_group_name_H-M   'P 1'
#
loop_
_entity.id
_entity.type
_entity.pdbx_description
1 polymer ?
#
loop_
_entity_poly.entity_id
_entity_poly.type
_entity_poly.pdbx_seq_one_letter_code
_entity_poly.pdbx_strand_id
1 'polypeptide(L)'
;MKVTVTEAMVDAAIDVGSKRGALARADSEVVRAMLQAALSLAGRGELGVAFPLEVVGPARGRLRARFVRMGQPRGYLSVETQDGQTLNIHANEVFNARPR
;
A
#
# COMPACT_ATOMS: atom_id res chain seq x y z
N MET A 1 5.14 -3.59 -15.34
CA MET A 1 6.54 -3.66 -14.85
C MET A 1 6.53 -3.81 -13.32
N LYS A 2 7.12 -4.88 -12.75
CA LYS A 2 7.10 -5.12 -11.29
C LYS A 2 8.14 -4.21 -10.62
N VAL A 3 7.70 -3.21 -9.87
CA VAL A 3 8.61 -2.40 -9.04
C VAL A 3 8.90 -3.17 -7.76
N THR A 4 10.13 -3.64 -7.60
CA THR A 4 10.60 -4.32 -6.39
C THR A 4 11.21 -3.30 -5.45
N VAL A 5 10.72 -3.21 -4.22
CA VAL A 5 11.34 -2.37 -3.18
C VAL A 5 12.63 -3.04 -2.69
N THR A 6 13.75 -2.35 -2.84
CA THR A 6 15.09 -2.83 -2.45
C THR A 6 15.48 -2.29 -1.08
N GLU A 7 16.45 -2.92 -0.40
CA GLU A 7 17.01 -2.41 0.87
C GLU A 7 17.50 -0.96 0.73
N ALA A 8 18.21 -0.66 -0.37
CA ALA A 8 18.72 0.69 -0.61
C ALA A 8 17.61 1.76 -0.69
N MET A 9 16.43 1.41 -1.22
CA MET A 9 15.28 2.33 -1.23
C MET A 9 14.70 2.55 0.18
N VAL A 10 14.73 1.50 1.01
CA VAL A 10 14.28 1.55 2.41
C VAL A 10 15.23 2.42 3.24
N ASP A 11 16.53 2.18 3.13
CA ASP A 11 17.57 2.95 3.81
C ASP A 11 17.52 4.42 3.43
N ALA A 12 17.37 4.72 2.14
CA ALA A 12 17.22 6.10 1.65
C ALA A 12 15.96 6.77 2.22
N ALA A 13 14.84 6.05 2.29
CA ALA A 13 13.61 6.57 2.86
C ALA A 13 13.73 6.83 4.37
N ILE A 14 14.38 5.92 5.11
CA ILE A 14 14.68 6.10 6.54
C ILE A 14 15.59 7.30 6.76
N ASP A 15 16.67 7.45 6.00
CA ASP A 15 17.61 8.56 6.12
C ASP A 15 16.91 9.91 5.89
N VAL A 16 16.14 10.02 4.80
CA VAL A 16 15.35 11.23 4.48
C VAL A 16 14.30 11.49 5.56
N GLY A 17 13.57 10.47 5.99
CA GLY A 17 12.53 10.60 7.01
C GLY A 17 13.11 10.94 8.39
N SER A 18 14.28 10.44 8.73
CA SER A 18 14.97 10.72 9.99
C SER A 18 15.49 12.16 10.02
N LYS A 19 16.12 12.63 8.94
CA LYS A 19 16.58 14.02 8.79
C LYS A 19 15.45 15.04 8.89
N ARG A 20 14.23 14.66 8.49
CA ARG A 20 13.02 15.50 8.58
C ARG A 20 12.21 15.27 9.86
N GLY A 21 12.68 14.41 10.78
CA GLY A 21 11.96 14.05 12.02
C GLY A 21 10.68 13.24 11.80
N ALA A 22 10.43 12.76 10.59
CA ALA A 22 9.21 12.05 10.19
C ALA A 22 9.27 10.53 10.47
N LEU A 23 10.47 9.93 10.50
CA LEU A 23 10.67 8.48 10.67
C LEU A 23 11.64 8.12 11.80
N ALA A 24 11.82 9.01 12.80
CA ALA A 24 12.82 8.86 13.86
C ALA A 24 12.75 7.55 14.69
N ARG A 25 11.71 6.72 14.51
CA ARG A 25 11.53 5.40 15.15
C ARG A 25 10.92 4.34 14.23
N ALA A 26 10.91 4.55 12.92
CA ALA A 26 10.30 3.58 12.01
C ALA A 26 11.27 2.42 11.72
N ASP A 27 10.79 1.20 11.90
CA ASP A 27 11.49 -0.03 11.51
C ASP A 27 11.61 -0.11 9.97
N SER A 28 12.72 -0.65 9.47
CA SER A 28 12.94 -0.95 8.06
C SER A 28 11.83 -1.79 7.43
N GLU A 29 11.23 -2.72 8.17
CA GLU A 29 10.08 -3.48 7.67
C GLU A 29 8.84 -2.58 7.44
N VAL A 30 8.60 -1.63 8.35
CA VAL A 30 7.49 -0.67 8.23
C VAL A 30 7.71 0.26 7.04
N VAL A 31 8.93 0.79 6.87
CA VAL A 31 9.25 1.68 5.76
C VAL A 31 9.16 0.95 4.41
N ARG A 32 9.60 -0.32 4.37
CA ARG A 32 9.44 -1.19 3.20
C ARG A 32 7.97 -1.37 2.84
N ALA A 33 7.11 -1.66 3.81
CA ALA A 33 5.67 -1.83 3.59
C ALA A 33 5.04 -0.52 3.08
N MET A 34 5.41 0.62 3.66
CA MET A 34 4.94 1.94 3.21
C MET A 34 5.35 2.25 1.77
N LEU A 35 6.60 1.96 1.39
CA LEU A 35 7.09 2.15 0.03
C LEU A 35 6.37 1.22 -0.95
N GLN A 36 6.12 -0.03 -0.58
CA GLN A 36 5.35 -0.97 -1.40
C GLN A 36 3.91 -0.49 -1.59
N ALA A 37 3.24 -0.01 -0.54
CA ALA A 37 1.90 0.54 -0.63
C ALA A 37 1.87 1.80 -1.51
N ALA A 38 2.81 2.72 -1.32
CA ALA A 38 2.92 3.94 -2.14
C ALA A 38 3.18 3.62 -3.62
N LEU A 39 4.06 2.67 -3.93
CA LEU A 39 4.33 2.23 -5.29
C LEU A 39 3.16 1.46 -5.91
N SER A 40 2.38 0.73 -5.11
CA SER A 40 1.13 0.10 -5.56
C SER A 40 0.08 1.15 -5.91
N LEU A 41 0.00 2.23 -5.12
CA LEU A 41 -0.83 3.39 -5.45
C LEU A 41 -0.31 4.18 -6.66
N ALA A 42 1.00 4.29 -6.83
CA ALA A 42 1.64 5.03 -7.93
C ALA A 42 1.70 4.24 -9.24
N GLY A 43 1.68 2.90 -9.17
CA GLY A 43 1.61 1.94 -10.29
C GLY A 43 0.34 2.03 -11.14
N ARG A 44 -0.45 3.09 -10.97
CA ARG A 44 -1.57 3.60 -11.79
C ARG A 44 -1.26 3.81 -13.29
N GLY A 45 -0.17 3.27 -13.82
CA GLY A 45 0.22 3.37 -15.23
C GLY A 45 -0.44 2.35 -16.15
N GLU A 46 -1.04 1.27 -15.65
CA GLU A 46 -1.84 0.35 -16.49
C GLU A 46 -3.31 0.75 -16.45
N LEU A 47 -3.64 1.74 -17.29
CA LEU A 47 -5.00 2.15 -17.65
C LEU A 47 -5.80 0.93 -18.15
N GLY A 48 -6.62 0.32 -17.30
CA GLY A 48 -7.51 -0.77 -17.68
C GLY A 48 -7.98 -1.70 -16.55
N VAL A 49 -7.33 -1.69 -15.39
CA VAL A 49 -7.71 -2.56 -14.26
C VAL A 49 -8.58 -1.79 -13.26
N ALA A 50 -9.88 -2.11 -13.20
CA ALA A 50 -10.84 -1.45 -12.31
C ALA A 50 -10.54 -1.62 -10.80
N PHE A 51 -9.85 -2.70 -10.41
CA PHE A 51 -9.50 -3.04 -9.02
C PHE A 51 -8.04 -3.53 -8.93
N PRO A 52 -7.05 -2.62 -8.91
CA PRO A 52 -5.63 -2.95 -9.04
C PRO A 52 -4.96 -3.43 -7.75
N LEU A 53 -5.64 -3.35 -6.61
CA LEU A 53 -5.11 -3.72 -5.30
C LEU A 53 -5.63 -5.10 -4.88
N GLU A 54 -4.85 -5.84 -4.12
CA GLU A 54 -5.30 -6.98 -3.31
C GLU A 54 -5.25 -6.60 -1.83
N VAL A 55 -6.32 -6.90 -1.10
CA VAL A 55 -6.45 -6.58 0.32
C VAL A 55 -6.92 -7.80 1.08
N VAL A 56 -6.52 -7.95 2.35
CA VAL A 56 -7.02 -9.06 3.19
C VAL A 56 -8.41 -8.70 3.69
N GLY A 57 -9.42 -9.42 3.21
CA GLY A 57 -10.80 -9.26 3.64
C GLY A 57 -11.07 -9.89 5.02
N PRO A 58 -12.22 -9.57 5.64
CA PRO A 58 -12.60 -10.09 6.97
C PRO A 58 -12.68 -11.63 7.04
N ALA A 59 -12.93 -12.31 5.92
CA ALA A 59 -12.90 -13.77 5.81
C ALA A 59 -11.49 -14.36 5.60
N ARG A 60 -10.42 -13.58 5.82
CA ARG A 60 -9.00 -13.92 5.55
C ARG A 60 -8.68 -14.27 4.08
N GLY A 61 -9.61 -14.04 3.16
CA GLY A 61 -9.37 -14.15 1.72
C GLY A 61 -8.75 -12.87 1.15
N ARG A 62 -7.97 -12.98 0.07
CA ARG A 62 -7.50 -11.81 -0.69
C ARG A 62 -8.62 -11.32 -1.62
N LEU A 63 -8.98 -10.06 -1.50
CA LEU A 63 -10.00 -9.40 -2.30
C LEU A 63 -9.36 -8.37 -3.21
N ARG A 64 -9.87 -8.23 -4.45
CA ARG A 64 -9.47 -7.12 -5.30
C ARG A 64 -10.15 -5.84 -4.84
N ALA A 65 -9.41 -4.75 -4.79
CA ALA A 65 -9.90 -3.46 -4.33
C ALA A 65 -9.33 -2.28 -5.14
N ARG A 66 -9.98 -1.13 -5.02
CA ARG A 66 -9.51 0.16 -5.52
C ARG A 66 -9.40 1.14 -4.36
N PHE A 67 -8.38 1.99 -4.40
CA PHE A 67 -8.24 3.07 -3.44
C PHE A 67 -9.33 4.13 -3.68
N VAL A 68 -10.06 4.49 -2.62
CA VAL A 68 -11.05 5.57 -2.63
C VAL A 68 -10.43 6.83 -2.03
N ARG A 69 -9.98 6.75 -0.78
CA ARG A 69 -9.45 7.88 -0.02
C ARG A 69 -8.60 7.43 1.16
N MET A 70 -7.87 8.37 1.75
CA MET A 70 -7.21 8.14 3.04
C MET A 70 -8.25 7.88 4.13
N GLY A 71 -8.02 6.85 4.94
CA GLY A 71 -8.88 6.48 6.06
C GLY A 71 -8.51 7.20 7.36
N GLN A 72 -9.33 7.02 8.38
CA GLN A 72 -9.02 7.37 9.77
C GLN A 72 -9.02 6.09 10.62
N PRO A 73 -8.08 5.89 11.55
CA PRO A 73 -6.99 6.81 11.93
C PRO A 73 -5.85 6.87 10.88
N ARG A 74 -4.87 7.76 11.10
CA ARG A 74 -3.70 7.92 10.21
C ARG A 74 -3.00 6.57 10.01
N GLY A 75 -2.66 6.23 8.76
CA GLY A 75 -2.09 4.93 8.39
C GLY A 75 -3.10 3.96 7.76
N TYR A 76 -4.39 4.30 7.79
CA TYR A 76 -5.45 3.53 7.12
C TYR A 76 -5.82 4.10 5.76
N LEU A 77 -6.33 3.23 4.89
CA LEU A 77 -6.86 3.54 3.58
C LEU A 77 -8.30 3.04 3.51
N SER A 78 -9.18 3.89 2.95
CA SER A 78 -10.51 3.48 2.56
C SER A 78 -10.44 2.95 1.13
N VAL A 79 -10.76 1.68 0.97
CA VAL A 79 -10.74 0.97 -0.31
C VAL A 79 -12.12 0.42 -0.61
N GLU A 80 -12.46 0.33 -1.89
CA GLU A 80 -13.68 -0.30 -2.37
C GLU A 80 -13.30 -1.62 -3.04
N THR A 81 -13.85 -2.72 -2.54
CA THR A 81 -13.61 -4.06 -3.06
C THR A 81 -14.49 -4.35 -4.28
N GLN A 82 -14.09 -5.33 -5.09
CA GLN A 82 -14.80 -5.70 -6.32
C GLN A 82 -16.25 -6.17 -6.08
N ASP A 83 -16.56 -6.64 -4.87
CA ASP A 83 -17.90 -7.01 -4.41
C ASP A 83 -18.73 -5.81 -3.92
N GLY A 84 -18.22 -4.59 -4.05
CA GLY A 84 -18.92 -3.35 -3.72
C GLY A 84 -18.85 -2.94 -2.24
N GLN A 85 -18.07 -3.64 -1.41
CA GLN A 85 -17.88 -3.23 -0.02
C GLN A 85 -16.83 -2.12 0.10
N THR A 86 -17.03 -1.21 1.04
CA THR A 86 -15.98 -0.27 1.45
C THR A 86 -15.31 -0.77 2.71
N LEU A 87 -14.01 -1.00 2.65
CA LEU A 87 -13.20 -1.44 3.78
C LEU A 87 -12.24 -0.33 4.20
N ASN A 88 -11.99 -0.23 5.50
CA ASN A 88 -10.95 0.62 6.05
C ASN A 88 -9.81 -0.30 6.51
N ILE A 89 -8.72 -0.34 5.75
CA ILE A 89 -7.62 -1.28 5.94
C ILE A 89 -6.33 -0.54 6.26
N HIS A 90 -5.45 -1.17 7.02
CA HIS A 90 -4.13 -0.59 7.25
C HIS A 90 -3.33 -0.61 5.95
N ALA A 91 -2.53 0.43 5.67
CA ALA A 91 -1.76 0.50 4.42
C ALA A 91 -0.80 -0.70 4.23
N ASN A 92 -0.38 -1.35 5.32
CA ASN A 92 0.46 -2.56 5.30
C ASN A 92 -0.27 -3.82 4.83
N GLU A 93 -1.60 -3.80 4.75
CA GLU A 93 -2.43 -4.92 4.31
C GLU A 93 -2.83 -4.81 2.83
N VAL A 94 -2.17 -3.91 2.09
CA VAL A 94 -2.40 -3.64 0.68
C VAL A 94 -1.28 -4.24 -0.15
N PHE A 95 -1.67 -5.04 -1.14
CA PHE A 95 -0.78 -5.71 -2.07
C PHE A 95 -1.14 -5.30 -3.50
N ASN A 96 -0.19 -5.43 -4.44
CA ASN A 96 -0.52 -5.33 -5.86
C ASN A 96 -1.29 -6.58 -6.31
N ALA A 97 -2.42 -6.40 -6.98
CA ALA A 97 -3.12 -7.50 -7.63
C ALA A 97 -2.21 -8.09 -8.72
N ARG A 98 -1.96 -9.40 -8.68
CA ARG A 98 -1.19 -10.05 -9.76
C ARG A 98 -2.05 -10.07 -11.03
N PRO A 99 -1.49 -9.70 -12.21
CA PRO A 99 -2.14 -10.02 -13.47
C PRO A 99 -2.25 -11.55 -13.59
N ARG A 100 -3.42 -12.02 -14.02
CA ARG A 100 -3.63 -13.45 -14.34
C ARG A 100 -2.95 -13.77 -15.66
#